data_AF-A0A956ARF1-F1
#
_entry.id   AF-A0A956ARF1-F1
#
_cell.length_a   1.000
_cell.length_b   1.000
_cell.length_c   1.000
_cell.angle_alpha   90.00
_cell.angle_beta   90.00
_cell.angle_gamma   90.00
#
_symmetry.space_group_name_H-M   'P 1'
#
loop_
_entity.id
_entity.type
_entity.pdbx_description
1 polymer ?
#
loop_
_entity_poly.entity_id
_entity_poly.type
_entity_poly.pdbx_seq_one_letter_code
_entity_poly.pdbx_strand_id
1 'polypeptide(L)'
;MPTIRPSAPPPDFTPEQALLVALRARRPEQRLRAAESGLAQASEVTEDTKVLLLRQLYLAHIELRQLRQAADIAARAAALGPLQDVAWHDASRALAALGEAQDALLMQRRAARTAPVERRSFQLWGLATLQHHGGDVDAALATLQKAMRTAQRDRALLRAHALYIRLDAGRPARNIRRTLDTLRASPNADGYGRFLLGMIAYKMGDEREASVHLRAFLRRNAAAGVAKELTLREELRRARLALATIDSD
;
A
#
# COMPACT_ATOMS: atom_id res chain seq x y z
N MET A 1 10.90 22.14 -48.55
CA MET A 1 10.87 22.21 -47.07
C MET A 1 11.62 21.01 -46.52
N PRO A 2 12.69 21.17 -45.74
CA PRO A 2 13.40 20.03 -45.18
C PRO A 2 12.57 19.44 -44.04
N THR A 3 12.17 18.19 -44.20
CA THR A 3 11.56 17.34 -43.17
C THR A 3 12.55 17.14 -42.03
N ILE A 4 12.26 17.74 -40.88
CA ILE A 4 12.99 17.54 -39.63
C ILE A 4 12.74 16.10 -39.19
N ARG A 5 13.75 15.23 -39.33
CA ARG A 5 13.75 13.93 -38.63
C ARG A 5 13.83 14.21 -37.12
N PRO A 6 13.09 13.47 -36.28
CA PRO A 6 13.27 13.58 -34.83
C PRO A 6 14.73 13.25 -34.50
N SER A 7 15.41 14.20 -33.85
CA SER A 7 16.81 14.05 -33.43
C SER A 7 16.94 12.85 -32.49
N ALA A 8 17.96 12.01 -32.71
CA ALA A 8 18.33 10.97 -31.77
C ALA A 8 18.53 11.56 -30.36
N PRO A 9 18.14 10.86 -29.28
CA PRO A 9 18.43 11.31 -27.92
C PRO A 9 19.95 11.48 -27.76
N PRO A 10 20.40 12.50 -27.00
CA PRO A 10 21.81 12.81 -26.86
C PRO A 10 22.61 11.61 -26.31
N PRO A 11 23.90 11.48 -26.69
CA PRO A 11 24.71 10.27 -26.51
C PRO A 11 24.98 9.85 -25.06
N ASP A 12 24.60 10.66 -24.07
CA ASP A 12 24.88 10.42 -22.65
C ASP A 12 23.63 10.19 -21.79
N PHE A 13 22.48 9.89 -22.39
CA PHE A 13 21.25 9.66 -21.63
C PHE A 13 21.27 8.29 -20.96
N THR A 14 21.88 8.15 -19.78
CA THR A 14 22.02 6.83 -19.09
C THR A 14 20.70 6.32 -18.48
N PRO A 15 20.60 5.04 -18.09
CA PRO A 15 19.42 4.50 -17.40
C PRO A 15 19.12 5.23 -16.09
N GLU A 16 20.14 5.68 -15.37
CA GLU A 16 20.01 6.47 -14.13
C GLU A 16 19.45 7.86 -14.40
N GLN A 17 19.86 8.51 -15.50
CA GLN A 17 19.27 9.78 -15.91
C GLN A 17 17.80 9.62 -16.31
N ALA A 18 17.49 8.54 -17.04
CA ALA A 18 16.11 8.18 -17.37
C ALA A 18 15.26 7.95 -16.11
N LEU A 19 15.82 7.26 -15.11
CA LEU A 19 15.19 7.06 -13.80
C LEU A 19 14.95 8.40 -13.07
N LEU A 20 15.91 9.31 -13.08
CA LEU A 20 15.75 10.65 -12.48
C LEU A 20 14.64 11.46 -13.16
N VAL A 21 14.53 11.38 -14.49
CA VAL A 21 13.42 12.00 -15.23
C VAL A 21 12.08 11.35 -14.83
N ALA A 22 12.02 10.02 -14.76
CA ALA A 22 10.81 9.30 -14.37
C ALA A 22 10.35 9.65 -12.94
N LEU A 23 11.28 9.74 -11.98
CA LEU A 23 11.02 10.12 -10.59
C LEU A 23 10.47 11.56 -10.45
N ARG A 24 10.91 12.47 -11.32
CA ARG A 24 10.48 13.88 -11.32
C ARG A 24 9.23 14.13 -12.15
N ALA A 25 8.78 13.16 -12.94
CA ALA A 25 7.64 13.31 -13.83
C ALA A 25 6.33 13.48 -13.04
N ARG A 26 5.65 14.60 -13.31
CA ARG A 26 4.33 14.92 -12.73
C ARG A 26 3.18 14.22 -13.45
N ARG A 27 3.38 13.86 -14.73
CA ARG A 27 2.38 13.18 -15.55
C ARG A 27 2.76 11.71 -15.74
N PRO A 28 1.81 10.77 -15.62
CA PRO A 28 2.12 9.34 -15.74
C PRO A 28 2.69 8.97 -17.10
N GLU A 29 2.27 9.63 -18.19
CA GLU A 29 2.77 9.34 -19.55
C GLU A 29 4.24 9.76 -19.71
N GLN A 30 4.66 10.84 -19.04
CA GLN A 30 6.07 11.25 -19.02
C GLN A 30 6.91 10.27 -18.19
N ARG A 31 6.39 9.83 -17.04
CA ARG A 31 7.03 8.80 -16.21
C ARG A 31 7.23 7.50 -16.97
N LEU A 32 6.17 7.08 -17.67
CA LEU A 32 6.15 5.87 -18.50
C LEU A 32 7.22 5.94 -19.59
N ARG A 33 7.20 6.99 -20.44
CA ARG A 33 8.19 7.15 -21.52
C ARG A 33 9.63 7.19 -21.01
N ALA A 34 9.88 7.90 -19.90
CA ALA A 34 11.21 8.01 -19.33
C ALA A 34 11.70 6.65 -18.81
N ALA A 35 10.85 5.91 -18.09
CA ALA A 35 11.22 4.61 -17.57
C ALA A 35 11.41 3.55 -18.68
N GLU A 36 10.57 3.55 -19.72
CA GLU A 36 10.74 2.70 -20.90
C GLU A 36 12.05 3.03 -21.63
N SER A 37 12.35 4.32 -21.82
CA SER A 37 13.61 4.76 -22.41
C SER A 37 14.82 4.26 -21.63
N GLY A 38 14.78 4.33 -20.29
CA GLY A 38 15.86 3.80 -19.44
C GLY A 38 16.06 2.29 -19.57
N LEU A 39 14.97 1.53 -19.70
CA LEU A 39 15.02 0.07 -19.85
C LEU A 39 15.44 -0.39 -21.26
N ALA A 40 15.24 0.46 -22.27
CA ALA A 40 15.56 0.15 -23.67
C ALA A 40 17.04 0.39 -24.03
N GLN A 41 17.83 0.96 -23.12
CA GLN A 41 19.24 1.26 -23.39
C GLN A 41 20.11 0.00 -23.44
N ALA A 42 21.06 0.02 -24.37
CA ALA A 42 21.95 -1.10 -24.66
C ALA A 42 23.13 -1.25 -23.67
N SER A 43 23.42 -0.23 -22.86
CA SER A 43 24.42 -0.33 -21.80
C SER A 43 23.93 -1.26 -20.68
N GLU A 44 24.86 -1.92 -19.97
CA GLU A 44 24.51 -2.83 -18.88
C GLU A 44 23.81 -2.08 -17.73
N VAL A 45 22.48 -2.09 -17.75
CA VAL A 45 21.66 -1.58 -16.64
C VAL A 45 21.77 -2.57 -15.48
N THR A 46 22.15 -2.08 -14.30
CA THR A 46 22.17 -2.92 -13.09
C THR A 46 20.76 -3.40 -12.74
N GLU A 47 20.64 -4.55 -12.09
CA GLU A 47 19.33 -5.08 -11.65
C GLU A 47 18.63 -4.11 -10.67
N ASP A 48 19.39 -3.38 -9.84
CA ASP A 48 18.86 -2.34 -8.96
C ASP A 48 18.20 -1.21 -9.77
N THR A 49 18.90 -0.67 -10.78
CA THR A 49 18.35 0.39 -11.64
C THR A 49 17.14 -0.13 -12.43
N LYS A 50 17.17 -1.37 -12.93
CA LYS A 50 16.02 -2.00 -13.63
C LYS A 50 14.80 -2.10 -12.72
N VAL A 51 14.97 -2.56 -11.47
CA VAL A 51 13.86 -2.64 -10.49
C VAL A 51 13.26 -1.26 -10.22
N LEU A 52 14.10 -0.23 -10.07
CA LEU A 52 13.62 1.14 -9.83
C LEU A 52 12.88 1.72 -11.04
N LEU A 53 13.35 1.47 -12.27
CA LEU A 53 12.67 1.86 -13.50
C LEU A 53 11.33 1.12 -13.67
N LEU A 54 11.30 -0.20 -13.46
CA LEU A 54 10.07 -0.99 -13.48
C LEU A 54 9.07 -0.50 -12.42
N ARG A 55 9.56 -0.07 -11.24
CA ARG A 55 8.71 0.53 -10.22
C ARG A 55 8.10 1.86 -10.69
N GLN A 56 8.82 2.66 -11.47
CA GLN A 56 8.23 3.88 -12.07
C GLN A 56 7.17 3.54 -13.12
N LEU A 57 7.36 2.49 -13.93
CA LEU A 57 6.32 2.00 -14.84
C LEU A 57 5.08 1.52 -14.08
N TYR A 58 5.26 0.73 -13.03
CA TYR A 58 4.16 0.30 -12.15
C TYR A 58 3.35 1.51 -11.65
N LEU A 59 4.02 2.54 -11.11
CA LEU A 59 3.34 3.76 -10.62
C LEU A 59 2.59 4.50 -11.73
N ALA A 60 3.17 4.58 -12.94
CA ALA A 60 2.52 5.20 -14.09
C ALA A 60 1.26 4.42 -14.50
N HIS A 61 1.32 3.10 -14.61
CA HIS A 61 0.17 2.26 -14.93
C HIS A 61 -0.91 2.32 -13.85
N ILE A 62 -0.53 2.39 -12.58
CA ILE A 62 -1.45 2.61 -11.47
C ILE A 62 -2.21 3.93 -11.62
N GLU A 63 -1.53 5.03 -11.91
CA GLU A 63 -2.14 6.34 -12.15
C GLU A 63 -3.04 6.35 -13.39
N LEU A 64 -2.66 5.61 -14.43
CA LEU A 64 -3.46 5.39 -15.65
C LEU A 64 -4.58 4.35 -15.48
N ARG A 65 -4.78 3.80 -14.27
CA ARG A 65 -5.76 2.73 -13.96
C ARG A 65 -5.58 1.45 -14.80
N GLN A 66 -4.38 1.21 -15.34
CA GLN A 66 -3.99 0.02 -16.10
C GLN A 66 -3.48 -1.07 -15.14
N LEU A 67 -4.39 -1.58 -14.31
CA LEU A 67 -4.02 -2.39 -13.13
C LEU A 67 -3.39 -3.74 -13.49
N ARG A 68 -3.79 -4.37 -14.59
CA ARG A 68 -3.20 -5.64 -15.05
C ARG A 68 -1.73 -5.46 -15.40
N GLN A 69 -1.45 -4.45 -16.23
CA GLN A 69 -0.09 -4.09 -16.63
C GLN A 69 0.76 -3.74 -15.41
N ALA A 70 0.19 -3.01 -14.44
CA ALA A 70 0.86 -2.71 -13.18
C ALA A 70 1.26 -4.00 -12.42
N ALA A 71 0.34 -4.98 -12.30
CA ALA A 71 0.63 -6.25 -11.64
C ALA A 71 1.75 -7.03 -12.36
N ASP A 72 1.69 -7.11 -13.69
CA ASP A 72 2.68 -7.83 -14.51
C ASP A 72 4.08 -7.19 -14.38
N ILE A 73 4.15 -5.86 -14.41
CA ILE A 73 5.40 -5.11 -14.26
C ILE A 73 5.98 -5.29 -12.86
N ALA A 74 5.15 -5.27 -11.82
CA ALA A 74 5.60 -5.50 -10.45
C ALA A 74 6.11 -6.94 -10.26
N ALA A 75 5.46 -7.93 -10.89
CA ALA A 75 5.94 -9.31 -10.89
C ALA A 75 7.29 -9.48 -11.63
N ARG A 76 7.46 -8.80 -12.77
CA ARG A 76 8.76 -8.73 -13.48
C ARG A 76 9.84 -8.11 -12.61
N ALA A 77 9.55 -7.00 -11.92
CA ALA A 77 10.50 -6.37 -11.01
C ALA A 77 10.91 -7.32 -9.87
N ALA A 78 9.96 -8.07 -9.33
CA ALA A 78 10.24 -9.04 -8.27
C ALA A 78 11.13 -10.21 -8.73
N ALA A 79 11.05 -10.59 -10.01
CA ALA A 79 11.90 -11.65 -10.56
C ALA A 79 13.39 -11.26 -10.61
N LEU A 80 13.73 -9.96 -10.58
CA LEU A 80 15.11 -9.49 -10.70
C LEU A 80 15.95 -9.68 -9.42
N GLY A 81 15.32 -9.77 -8.24
CA GLY A 81 16.03 -9.98 -6.97
C GLY A 81 16.00 -8.77 -6.02
N PRO A 82 16.56 -7.62 -6.40
CA PRO A 82 16.55 -6.43 -5.56
C PRO A 82 15.14 -5.98 -5.17
N LEU A 83 14.97 -5.56 -3.91
CA LEU A 83 13.69 -5.05 -3.38
C LEU A 83 12.48 -5.96 -3.66
N GLN A 84 12.70 -7.28 -3.72
CA GLN A 84 11.68 -8.29 -4.00
C GLN A 84 10.41 -8.14 -3.16
N ASP A 85 10.55 -7.84 -1.87
CA ASP A 85 9.41 -7.64 -0.97
C ASP A 85 8.53 -6.45 -1.36
N VAL A 86 9.16 -5.36 -1.84
CA VAL A 86 8.45 -4.17 -2.32
C VAL A 86 7.74 -4.48 -3.63
N ALA A 87 8.41 -5.15 -4.57
CA ALA A 87 7.83 -5.49 -5.86
C ALA A 87 6.66 -6.49 -5.73
N TRP A 88 6.78 -7.53 -4.89
CA TRP A 88 5.67 -8.43 -4.59
C TRP A 88 4.50 -7.73 -3.89
N HIS A 89 4.78 -6.77 -3.02
CA HIS A 89 3.74 -5.95 -2.39
C HIS A 89 3.01 -5.07 -3.41
N ASP A 90 3.73 -4.47 -4.35
CA ASP A 90 3.14 -3.66 -5.43
C ASP A 90 2.28 -4.52 -6.36
N ALA A 91 2.72 -5.75 -6.70
CA ALA A 91 1.89 -6.72 -7.43
C ALA A 91 0.61 -7.07 -6.66
N SER A 92 0.73 -7.36 -5.35
CA SER A 92 -0.42 -7.63 -4.49
C SER A 92 -1.44 -6.50 -4.50
N ARG A 93 -0.99 -5.24 -4.45
CA ARG A 93 -1.88 -4.07 -4.45
C ARG A 93 -2.65 -3.92 -5.76
N ALA A 94 -1.97 -4.12 -6.89
CA ALA A 94 -2.62 -4.08 -8.20
C ALA A 94 -3.67 -5.19 -8.37
N LEU A 95 -3.36 -6.42 -7.95
CA LEU A 95 -4.28 -7.56 -7.99
C LEU A 95 -5.46 -7.38 -7.04
N ALA A 96 -5.23 -6.89 -5.81
CA ALA A 96 -6.32 -6.55 -4.89
C ALA A 96 -7.24 -5.48 -5.50
N ALA A 97 -6.66 -4.50 -6.20
CA ALA A 97 -7.43 -3.46 -6.86
C ALA A 97 -8.24 -3.97 -8.07
N LEU A 98 -7.83 -5.07 -8.70
CA LEU A 98 -8.57 -5.80 -9.74
C LEU A 98 -9.68 -6.70 -9.16
N GLY A 99 -9.72 -6.90 -7.83
CA GLY A 99 -10.63 -7.84 -7.18
C GLY A 99 -10.13 -9.28 -7.13
N GLU A 100 -8.88 -9.53 -7.52
CA GLU A 100 -8.26 -10.86 -7.54
C GLU A 100 -7.67 -11.21 -6.17
N ALA A 101 -8.55 -11.46 -5.21
CA ALA A 101 -8.20 -11.60 -3.81
C ALA A 101 -7.19 -12.72 -3.53
N GLN A 102 -7.33 -13.89 -4.19
CA GLN A 102 -6.45 -15.03 -3.96
C GLN A 102 -5.02 -14.77 -4.48
N ASP A 103 -4.90 -14.18 -5.67
CA ASP A 103 -3.60 -13.84 -6.24
C ASP A 103 -2.93 -12.70 -5.48
N ALA A 104 -3.71 -11.71 -5.02
CA ALA A 104 -3.21 -10.67 -4.13
C ALA A 104 -2.63 -11.25 -2.83
N LEU A 105 -3.34 -12.18 -2.17
CA LEU A 105 -2.85 -12.88 -0.98
C LEU A 105 -1.59 -13.68 -1.26
N LEU A 106 -1.51 -14.36 -2.41
CA LEU A 106 -0.32 -15.10 -2.83
C LEU A 106 0.89 -14.18 -2.98
N MET A 107 0.73 -13.04 -3.65
CA MET A 107 1.80 -12.05 -3.82
C MET A 107 2.21 -11.43 -2.49
N GLN A 108 1.27 -11.07 -1.61
CA GLN A 108 1.61 -10.52 -0.30
C GLN A 108 2.31 -11.53 0.62
N ARG A 109 1.99 -12.83 0.50
CA ARG A 109 2.75 -13.90 1.16
C ARG A 109 4.18 -14.04 0.62
N ARG A 110 4.39 -13.80 -0.68
CA ARG A 110 5.76 -13.73 -1.25
C ARG A 110 6.50 -12.52 -0.69
N ALA A 111 5.86 -11.35 -0.68
CA ALA A 111 6.42 -10.13 -0.10
C ALA A 111 6.89 -10.33 1.35
N ALA A 112 6.05 -10.92 2.20
CA ALA A 112 6.39 -11.18 3.60
C ALA A 112 7.52 -12.21 3.77
N ARG A 113 7.68 -13.16 2.84
CA ARG A 113 8.75 -14.17 2.88
C ARG A 113 10.10 -13.59 2.46
N THR A 114 10.12 -12.73 1.45
CA THR A 114 11.34 -12.10 0.93
C THR A 114 11.72 -10.82 1.68
N ALA A 115 10.90 -10.36 2.61
CA ALA A 115 11.15 -9.15 3.37
C ALA A 115 12.39 -9.26 4.27
N PRO A 116 13.28 -8.26 4.28
CA PRO A 116 14.28 -8.13 5.33
C PRO A 116 13.59 -7.87 6.68
N VAL A 117 14.33 -8.08 7.77
CA VAL A 117 13.77 -8.07 9.13
C VAL A 117 13.06 -6.75 9.44
N GLU A 118 13.61 -5.64 9.01
CA GLU A 118 13.13 -4.28 9.28
C GLU A 118 11.79 -3.98 8.59
N ARG A 119 11.48 -4.66 7.46
CA ARG A 119 10.22 -4.48 6.70
C ARG A 119 9.23 -5.62 6.91
N ARG A 120 9.63 -6.68 7.63
CA ARG A 120 8.80 -7.88 7.77
C ARG A 120 7.48 -7.63 8.49
N SER A 121 7.46 -6.78 9.53
CA SER A 121 6.22 -6.44 10.23
C SER A 121 5.23 -5.72 9.31
N PHE A 122 5.71 -4.79 8.49
CA PHE A 122 4.91 -4.08 7.50
C PHE A 122 4.32 -5.03 6.44
N GLN A 123 5.11 -5.96 5.90
CA GLN A 123 4.62 -6.89 4.90
C GLN A 123 3.59 -7.89 5.48
N LEU A 124 3.80 -8.34 6.71
CA LEU A 124 2.82 -9.17 7.42
C LEU A 124 1.55 -8.39 7.76
N TRP A 125 1.68 -7.10 8.09
CA TRP A 125 0.52 -6.24 8.31
C TRP A 125 -0.34 -6.11 7.05
N GLY A 126 0.26 -5.86 5.88
CA GLY A 126 -0.45 -5.87 4.60
C GLY A 126 -1.16 -7.20 4.32
N LEU A 127 -0.52 -8.33 4.64
CA LEU A 127 -1.15 -9.66 4.50
C LEU A 127 -2.38 -9.79 5.40
N ALA A 128 -2.26 -9.40 6.67
CA ALA A 128 -3.36 -9.46 7.62
C ALA A 128 -4.53 -8.57 7.21
N THR A 129 -4.26 -7.38 6.65
CA THR A 129 -5.30 -6.49 6.13
C THR A 129 -6.08 -7.14 4.98
N LEU A 130 -5.40 -7.78 4.02
CA LEU A 130 -6.07 -8.51 2.94
C LEU A 130 -6.90 -9.69 3.46
N GLN A 131 -6.38 -10.43 4.44
CA GLN A 131 -7.11 -11.53 5.07
C GLN A 131 -8.37 -11.04 5.79
N HIS A 132 -8.28 -9.93 6.53
CA HIS A 132 -9.42 -9.32 7.21
C HIS A 132 -10.48 -8.87 6.21
N HIS A 133 -10.09 -8.17 5.14
CA HIS A 133 -11.02 -7.72 4.10
C HIS A 133 -11.66 -8.87 3.35
N GLY A 134 -10.95 -10.00 3.22
CA GLY A 134 -11.47 -11.26 2.67
C GLY A 134 -12.33 -12.09 3.64
N GLY A 135 -12.51 -11.63 4.89
CA GLY A 135 -13.32 -12.31 5.91
C GLY A 135 -12.61 -13.42 6.69
N ASP A 136 -11.32 -13.69 6.43
CA ASP A 136 -10.54 -14.68 7.15
C ASP A 136 -9.96 -14.10 8.44
N VAL A 137 -10.84 -13.98 9.44
CA VAL A 137 -10.56 -13.37 10.75
C VAL A 137 -9.44 -14.10 11.48
N ASP A 138 -9.44 -15.44 11.48
CA ASP A 138 -8.47 -16.24 12.21
C ASP A 138 -7.08 -16.12 11.60
N ALA A 139 -6.96 -16.19 10.28
CA ALA A 139 -5.67 -16.01 9.62
C ALA A 139 -5.16 -14.58 9.78
N ALA A 140 -6.02 -13.55 9.70
CA ALA A 140 -5.64 -12.16 9.91
C ALA A 140 -5.05 -11.94 11.32
N LEU A 141 -5.71 -12.46 12.36
CA LEU A 141 -5.23 -12.35 13.74
C LEU A 141 -3.92 -13.12 13.97
N ALA A 142 -3.79 -14.32 13.41
CA ALA A 142 -2.54 -15.11 13.48
C ALA A 142 -1.38 -14.38 12.79
N THR A 143 -1.64 -13.77 11.62
CA THR A 143 -0.65 -12.98 10.88
C THR A 143 -0.23 -11.74 11.66
N LEU A 144 -1.16 -11.00 12.29
CA LEU A 144 -0.81 -9.86 13.16
C LEU A 144 0.01 -10.29 14.37
N GLN A 145 -0.29 -11.45 14.97
CA GLN A 145 0.53 -11.99 16.05
C GLN A 145 1.96 -12.29 15.59
N LYS A 146 2.14 -12.78 14.36
CA LYS A 146 3.46 -12.95 13.75
C LYS A 146 4.13 -11.60 13.49
N ALA A 147 3.41 -10.63 12.92
CA ALA A 147 3.93 -9.28 12.65
C ALA A 147 4.44 -8.60 13.92
N MET A 148 3.70 -8.72 15.02
CA MET A 148 4.10 -8.17 16.32
C MET A 148 5.41 -8.76 16.85
N ARG A 149 5.79 -10.00 16.51
CA ARG A 149 7.06 -10.58 16.97
C ARG A 149 8.28 -9.89 16.36
N THR A 150 8.15 -9.35 15.15
CA THR A 150 9.22 -8.65 14.43
C THR A 150 9.02 -7.13 14.39
N ALA A 151 7.97 -6.63 15.04
CA ALA A 151 7.62 -5.21 15.07
C ALA A 151 8.63 -4.40 15.89
N GLN A 152 9.22 -3.38 15.26
CA GLN A 152 10.13 -2.45 15.93
C GLN A 152 9.39 -1.19 16.42
N ARG A 153 8.62 -0.54 15.54
CA ARG A 153 7.99 0.78 15.81
C ARG A 153 6.46 0.78 15.66
N ASP A 154 5.91 -0.24 15.04
CA ASP A 154 4.51 -0.35 14.61
C ASP A 154 3.66 -1.23 15.54
N ARG A 155 4.24 -1.78 16.61
CA ARG A 155 3.55 -2.74 17.50
C ARG A 155 2.22 -2.21 18.08
N ALA A 156 2.16 -0.93 18.42
CA ALA A 156 0.94 -0.29 18.92
C ALA A 156 -0.18 -0.29 17.86
N LEU A 157 0.18 0.04 16.61
CA LEU A 157 -0.73 0.01 15.46
C LEU A 157 -1.23 -1.42 15.18
N LEU A 158 -0.33 -2.40 15.16
CA LEU A 158 -0.68 -3.81 14.93
C LEU A 158 -1.64 -4.36 15.99
N ARG A 159 -1.42 -3.99 17.27
CA ARG A 159 -2.31 -4.38 18.37
C ARG A 159 -3.69 -3.76 18.23
N ALA A 160 -3.76 -2.48 17.88
CA ALA A 160 -5.02 -1.80 17.60
C ALA A 160 -5.75 -2.41 16.39
N HIS A 161 -5.02 -2.80 15.35
CA HIS A 161 -5.62 -3.48 14.20
C HIS A 161 -6.22 -4.83 14.61
N ALA A 162 -5.51 -5.63 15.42
CA ALA A 162 -6.03 -6.89 15.93
C ALA A 162 -7.26 -6.71 16.82
N LEU A 163 -7.29 -5.63 17.61
CA LEU A 163 -8.47 -5.23 18.40
C LEU A 163 -9.65 -4.89 17.48
N TYR A 164 -9.43 -4.06 16.45
CA TYR A 164 -10.46 -3.72 15.47
C TYR A 164 -11.02 -4.96 14.78
N ILE A 165 -10.18 -5.88 14.31
CA ILE A 165 -10.60 -7.13 13.65
C ILE A 165 -11.52 -7.96 14.57
N ARG A 166 -11.19 -8.06 15.86
CA ARG A 166 -12.03 -8.78 16.84
C ARG A 166 -13.40 -8.13 16.97
N LEU A 167 -13.45 -6.81 17.15
CA LEU A 167 -14.70 -6.07 17.29
C LEU A 167 -15.53 -6.13 15.99
N ASP A 168 -14.91 -6.00 14.83
CA ASP A 168 -15.56 -6.10 13.53
C ASP A 168 -16.20 -7.47 13.30
N ALA A 169 -15.56 -8.52 13.80
CA ALA A 169 -16.06 -9.91 13.76
C ALA A 169 -17.02 -10.27 14.92
N GLY A 170 -17.43 -9.32 15.77
CA GLY A 170 -18.28 -9.59 16.94
C GLY A 170 -17.62 -10.49 18.00
N ARG A 171 -16.29 -10.63 17.97
CA ARG A 171 -15.54 -11.50 18.90
C ARG A 171 -15.15 -10.74 20.17
N PRO A 172 -15.02 -11.43 21.31
CA PRO A 172 -14.54 -10.81 22.54
C PRO A 172 -13.17 -10.16 22.39
N ALA A 173 -13.08 -8.93 22.87
CA ALA A 173 -11.86 -8.13 22.93
C ALA A 173 -11.54 -7.76 24.38
N ARG A 174 -10.25 -7.77 24.73
CA ARG A 174 -9.74 -7.41 26.07
C ARG A 174 -8.73 -6.28 25.94
N ASN A 175 -8.43 -5.60 27.05
CA ASN A 175 -7.43 -4.53 27.12
C ASN A 175 -7.70 -3.39 26.12
N ILE A 176 -8.98 -3.11 25.84
CA ILE A 176 -9.41 -2.12 24.83
C ILE A 176 -8.81 -0.75 25.16
N ARG A 177 -9.10 -0.21 26.35
CA ARG A 177 -8.60 1.08 26.84
C ARG A 177 -7.08 1.17 26.75
N ARG A 178 -6.36 0.20 27.31
CA ARG A 178 -4.88 0.16 27.27
C ARG A 178 -4.35 0.16 25.83
N THR A 179 -5.00 -0.56 24.92
CA THR A 179 -4.59 -0.62 23.51
C THR A 179 -4.79 0.73 22.82
N LEU A 180 -5.93 1.39 23.04
CA LEU A 180 -6.21 2.71 22.50
C LEU A 180 -5.25 3.77 23.05
N ASP A 181 -5.02 3.78 24.37
CA ASP A 181 -4.09 4.72 25.01
C ASP A 181 -2.66 4.53 24.48
N THR A 182 -2.24 3.28 24.28
CA THR A 182 -0.92 2.98 23.66
C THR A 182 -0.85 3.46 22.22
N LEU A 183 -1.91 3.30 21.42
CA LEU A 183 -1.93 3.79 20.04
C LEU A 183 -1.88 5.31 19.99
N ARG A 184 -2.69 6.00 20.81
CA ARG A 184 -2.75 7.47 20.90
C ARG A 184 -1.40 8.09 21.27
N ALA A 185 -0.65 7.45 22.17
CA ALA A 185 0.69 7.89 22.57
C ALA A 185 1.79 7.52 21.55
N SER A 186 1.49 6.71 20.53
CA SER A 186 2.48 6.26 19.56
C SER A 186 2.63 7.24 18.39
N PRO A 187 3.79 7.26 17.69
CA PRO A 187 3.96 8.02 16.45
C PRO A 187 2.97 7.64 15.33
N ASN A 188 2.31 6.48 15.44
CA ASN A 188 1.37 5.96 14.46
C ASN A 188 -0.09 6.33 14.76
N ALA A 189 -0.34 7.26 15.68
CA ALA A 189 -1.70 7.72 16.02
C ALA A 189 -2.38 8.47 14.86
N ASP A 190 -1.61 9.15 14.00
CA ASP A 190 -2.13 9.80 12.79
C ASP A 190 -2.19 8.83 11.59
N GLY A 191 -2.74 9.27 10.46
CA GLY A 191 -2.84 8.46 9.25
C GLY A 191 -3.73 7.23 9.49
N TYR A 192 -3.17 6.03 9.35
CA TYR A 192 -3.90 4.79 9.57
C TYR A 192 -4.33 4.61 11.04
N GLY A 193 -3.60 5.19 12.00
CA GLY A 193 -4.02 5.18 13.40
C GLY A 193 -5.38 5.82 13.62
N ARG A 194 -5.67 6.95 12.93
CA ARG A 194 -6.99 7.60 12.98
C ARG A 194 -8.09 6.71 12.42
N PHE A 195 -7.81 5.97 11.34
CA PHE A 195 -8.77 5.00 10.83
C PHE A 195 -9.10 3.95 11.91
N LEU A 196 -8.09 3.36 12.55
CA LEU A 196 -8.31 2.35 13.59
C LEU A 196 -9.03 2.91 14.82
N LEU A 197 -8.61 4.08 15.34
CA LEU A 197 -9.26 4.73 16.47
C LEU A 197 -10.75 4.99 16.16
N GLY A 198 -11.04 5.52 14.97
CA GLY A 198 -12.41 5.80 14.54
C GLY A 198 -13.26 4.55 14.35
N MET A 199 -12.72 3.51 13.71
CA MET A 199 -13.45 2.26 13.51
C MET A 199 -13.68 1.49 14.82
N ILE A 200 -12.73 1.53 15.76
CA ILE A 200 -12.91 0.92 17.08
C ILE A 200 -13.98 1.66 17.87
N ALA A 201 -13.94 3.00 17.89
CA ALA A 201 -14.95 3.82 18.56
C ALA A 201 -16.36 3.55 17.99
N TYR A 202 -16.47 3.48 16.66
CA TYR A 202 -17.73 3.12 15.98
C TYR A 202 -18.25 1.75 16.42
N LYS A 203 -17.39 0.72 16.46
CA LYS A 203 -17.77 -0.62 16.92
C LYS A 203 -18.12 -0.70 18.41
N MET A 204 -17.73 0.31 19.19
CA MET A 204 -18.07 0.44 20.60
C MET A 204 -19.31 1.30 20.85
N GLY A 205 -19.91 1.90 19.81
CA GLY A 205 -21.02 2.84 19.93
C GLY A 205 -20.61 4.25 20.39
N ASP A 206 -19.32 4.59 20.38
CA ASP A 206 -18.86 5.96 20.63
C ASP A 206 -18.82 6.75 19.32
N GLU A 207 -20.00 7.19 18.89
CA GLU A 207 -20.21 7.90 17.61
C GLU A 207 -19.48 9.24 17.55
N ARG A 208 -19.35 9.92 18.70
CA ARG A 208 -18.65 11.20 18.80
C ARG A 208 -17.15 11.01 18.53
N GLU A 209 -16.50 10.06 19.21
CA GLU A 209 -15.09 9.78 18.98
C GLU A 209 -14.85 9.19 17.57
N ALA A 210 -15.75 8.31 17.11
CA ALA A 210 -15.71 7.76 15.76
C ALA A 210 -15.70 8.87 14.70
N SER A 211 -16.64 9.81 14.80
CA SER A 211 -16.79 10.92 13.85
C SER A 211 -15.54 11.79 13.76
N VAL A 212 -14.94 12.14 14.91
CA VAL A 212 -13.71 12.96 14.96
C VAL A 212 -12.58 12.28 14.20
N HIS A 213 -12.34 11.00 14.47
CA HIS A 213 -11.23 10.27 13.89
C HIS A 213 -11.44 9.91 12.41
N LEU A 214 -12.63 9.44 12.04
CA LEU A 214 -12.94 9.04 10.67
C LEU A 214 -12.97 10.25 9.72
N ARG A 215 -13.56 11.39 10.13
CA ARG A 215 -13.53 12.62 9.33
C ARG A 215 -12.09 13.14 9.18
N ALA A 216 -11.26 13.03 10.21
CA ALA A 216 -9.84 13.40 10.13
C ALA A 216 -9.04 12.46 9.20
N PHE A 217 -9.33 11.16 9.20
CA PHE A 217 -8.76 10.19 8.26
C PHE A 217 -9.16 10.49 6.81
N LEU A 218 -10.46 10.74 6.55
CA LEU A 218 -10.94 11.08 5.22
C LEU A 218 -10.35 12.40 4.70
N ARG A 219 -10.33 13.46 5.52
CA ARG A 219 -9.72 14.75 5.13
C ARG A 219 -8.26 14.62 4.74
N ARG A 220 -7.46 13.85 5.49
CA ARG A 220 -6.04 13.59 5.18
C ARG A 220 -5.83 12.86 3.85
N ASN A 221 -6.85 12.14 3.38
CA ASN A 221 -6.79 11.36 2.15
C ASN A 221 -7.67 11.92 1.03
N ALA A 222 -8.27 13.10 1.19
CA ALA A 222 -9.15 13.71 0.19
C ALA A 222 -8.41 14.10 -1.10
N ALA A 223 -7.13 14.49 -0.98
CA ALA A 223 -6.24 14.80 -2.12
C ALA A 223 -5.17 13.70 -2.32
N ALA A 224 -5.46 12.46 -1.91
CA ALA A 224 -4.55 11.35 -2.12
C ALA A 224 -4.37 11.08 -3.62
N GLY A 225 -3.14 10.91 -4.09
CA GLY A 225 -2.91 10.45 -5.46
C GLY A 225 -3.51 9.05 -5.69
N VAL A 226 -3.80 8.73 -6.95
CA VAL A 226 -4.45 7.48 -7.38
C VAL A 226 -3.84 6.23 -6.73
N ALA A 227 -2.51 6.16 -6.67
CA ALA A 227 -1.80 5.02 -6.04
C ALA A 227 -2.16 4.82 -4.56
N LYS A 228 -2.31 5.92 -3.81
CA LYS A 228 -2.65 5.88 -2.38
C LYS A 228 -4.13 5.57 -2.17
N GLU A 229 -5.01 6.14 -3.01
CA GLU A 229 -6.44 5.79 -3.00
C GLU A 229 -6.67 4.30 -3.26
N LEU A 230 -5.91 3.70 -4.18
CA LEU A 230 -5.99 2.28 -4.48
C LEU A 230 -5.59 1.42 -3.28
N THR A 231 -4.53 1.80 -2.56
CA THR A 231 -4.11 1.09 -1.34
C THR A 231 -5.17 1.14 -0.25
N LEU A 232 -5.81 2.30 -0.09
CA LEU A 232 -6.74 2.56 1.02
C LEU A 232 -8.21 2.40 0.62
N ARG A 233 -8.49 1.78 -0.53
CA ARG A 233 -9.85 1.79 -1.12
C ARG A 233 -10.88 1.25 -0.14
N GLU A 234 -10.57 0.13 0.50
CA GLU A 234 -11.50 -0.53 1.42
C GLU A 234 -11.64 0.22 2.75
N GLU A 235 -10.54 0.77 3.27
CA GLU A 235 -10.55 1.61 4.47
C GLU A 235 -11.35 2.91 4.25
N LEU A 236 -11.19 3.56 3.10
CA LEU A 236 -11.97 4.73 2.71
C LEU A 236 -13.45 4.39 2.57
N ARG A 237 -13.79 3.24 1.98
CA ARG A 237 -15.17 2.76 1.86
C ARG A 237 -15.80 2.53 3.23
N ARG A 238 -15.12 1.81 4.13
CA ARG A 238 -15.59 1.52 5.49
C ARG A 238 -15.75 2.77 6.33
N ALA A 239 -14.80 3.70 6.28
CA ALA A 239 -14.88 4.97 7.00
C ALA A 239 -16.08 5.82 6.56
N ARG A 240 -16.37 5.87 5.24
CA ARG A 240 -17.56 6.56 4.71
C ARG A 240 -18.85 5.89 5.14
N LEU A 241 -18.92 4.56 5.11
CA LEU A 241 -20.11 3.81 5.52
C LEU A 241 -20.42 4.00 7.01
N ALA A 242 -19.40 3.94 7.86
CA ALA A 242 -19.56 4.17 9.30
C ALA A 242 -20.09 5.58 9.58
N LEU A 243 -19.52 6.61 8.94
CA LEU A 243 -20.00 7.99 9.07
C LEU A 243 -21.43 8.18 8.53
N ALA A 244 -21.77 7.55 7.41
CA ALA A 244 -23.12 7.62 6.87
C ALA A 244 -24.15 7.00 7.83
N THR A 245 -23.77 5.95 8.56
CA THR A 245 -24.63 5.35 9.60
C THR A 245 -24.82 6.33 10.76
N ILE A 246 -23.72 6.87 11.30
CA ILE A 246 -23.74 7.85 12.40
C ILE A 246 -24.57 9.10 12.05
N ASP A 247 -24.45 9.61 10.81
CA ASP A 247 -25.16 10.81 10.39
C ASP A 247 -26.66 10.55 10.09
N SER A 248 -27.10 9.29 10.05
CA SER A 248 -28.50 8.89 9.78
C SER A 248 -29.30 8.53 11.02
N ASP A 249 -28.64 8.30 12.16
CA ASP A 249 -29.24 8.00 13.46
C ASP A 249 -29.47 9.29 14.30
#